data_AF-G0VL13-F1
#
_entry.id   AF-G0VL13-F1
#
_cell.length_a   1.000
_cell.length_b   1.000
_cell.length_c   1.000
_cell.angle_alpha   90.00
_cell.angle_beta   90.00
_cell.angle_gamma   90.00
#
_symmetry.space_group_name_H-M   'P 1'
#
loop_
_entity.id
_entity.type
_entity.pdbx_description
1 polymer ?
#
loop_
_entity_poly.entity_id
_entity_poly.type
_entity_poly.pdbx_seq_one_letter_code
_entity_poly.pdbx_strand_id
1 'polypeptide(L)'
;MNREPWQTFVDRCLNGKDIPTVTSDELQQLKKISLSADVVDSQELILALSYAIMSDPDEIIPLILQLTSPAFTKKMAVDCLIEQLQPLLLKVSNRKLKREPMRLNNNNVDFRQDEQRTQWKQNGGMKSIPLIFTIIRLLDRSDISSNLGWLTPAMLNLLDDTSDLTGIKLKSVILLDEFLNKFNNDNVDDTDDDKWISFKDTGLFALYEPILKLLCYYIPPMYTEKESLSTMQIAYPTLIKLYSTQFKKDTRMYKRKISEILTELLLQNVIPRLDLKYDTLIIFSLQIMKQLITILQGQSIIHLQRIIYCLGEYIVKTPFLTLYKPLIISVLDVLQTLIHECAPERIIAHKYDILTILIIIYEKCSREGIMDDDKGVATVTPKETVDIEVTSKIRQMIFALELPANERIELLKGRDIEALFTDN
;
A
#
# COMPACT_ATOMS: atom_id res chain seq x y z
N MET A 1 39.47 -26.60 -1.25
CA MET A 1 38.14 -27.19 -1.53
C MET A 1 37.26 -26.05 -2.02
N ASN A 2 36.75 -26.14 -3.26
CA ASN A 2 35.80 -25.16 -3.77
C ASN A 2 34.49 -25.35 -3.00
N ARG A 3 34.11 -24.38 -2.17
CA ARG A 3 32.77 -24.37 -1.54
C ARG A 3 31.74 -24.22 -2.64
N GLU A 4 30.62 -24.92 -2.51
CA GLU A 4 29.53 -24.74 -3.46
C GLU A 4 28.95 -23.32 -3.32
N PRO A 5 28.46 -22.71 -4.41
CA PRO A 5 27.96 -21.33 -4.38
C PRO A 5 26.88 -21.08 -3.32
N TRP A 6 26.03 -22.06 -3.04
CA TRP A 6 24.98 -21.96 -2.02
C TRP A 6 25.53 -21.93 -0.59
N GLN A 7 26.61 -22.64 -0.31
CA GLN A 7 27.27 -22.58 1.02
C GLN A 7 27.84 -21.18 1.26
N THR A 8 28.38 -20.56 0.21
CA THR A 8 28.84 -19.17 0.27
C THR A 8 27.69 -18.19 0.52
N PHE A 9 26.52 -18.44 -0.08
CA PHE A 9 25.30 -17.67 0.17
C PHE A 9 24.81 -17.83 1.62
N VAL A 10 24.71 -19.06 2.11
CA VAL A 10 24.29 -19.37 3.49
C VAL A 10 25.25 -18.72 4.48
N ASP A 11 26.56 -18.90 4.30
CA ASP A 11 27.60 -18.28 5.14
C ASP A 11 27.46 -16.75 5.18
N ARG A 12 27.22 -16.11 4.04
CA ARG A 12 27.00 -14.66 3.94
C ARG A 12 25.76 -14.24 4.73
N CYS A 13 24.66 -14.97 4.56
CA CYS A 13 23.39 -14.65 5.19
C CYS A 13 23.42 -14.88 6.70
N LEU A 14 24.10 -15.93 7.18
CA LEU A 14 24.14 -16.27 8.60
C LEU A 14 25.13 -15.38 9.37
N ASN A 15 26.34 -15.16 8.82
CA ASN A 15 27.41 -14.44 9.52
C ASN A 15 27.34 -12.91 9.36
N GLY A 16 26.61 -12.40 8.36
CA GLY A 16 26.40 -10.96 8.17
C GLY A 16 25.57 -10.34 9.31
N LYS A 17 25.66 -9.02 9.50
CA LYS A 17 24.77 -8.27 10.40
C LYS A 17 23.63 -7.56 9.66
N ASP A 18 23.85 -7.27 8.39
CA ASP A 18 22.88 -6.60 7.53
C ASP A 18 21.90 -7.59 6.89
N ILE A 19 20.82 -7.05 6.34
CA ILE A 19 19.83 -7.83 5.57
C ILE A 19 20.49 -8.20 4.23
N PRO A 20 20.67 -9.50 3.93
CA PRO A 20 21.30 -9.93 2.69
C PRO A 20 20.40 -9.68 1.48
N THR A 21 21.01 -9.32 0.35
CA THR A 21 20.36 -9.32 -0.96
C THR A 21 20.63 -10.63 -1.68
N VAL A 22 19.70 -11.05 -2.55
CA VAL A 22 19.84 -12.23 -3.43
C VAL A 22 19.92 -11.76 -4.87
N THR A 23 20.86 -12.28 -5.64
CA THR A 23 20.91 -12.03 -7.10
C THR A 23 20.05 -13.05 -7.85
N SER A 24 19.58 -12.71 -9.06
CA SER A 24 18.77 -13.64 -9.88
C SER A 24 19.51 -14.96 -10.16
N ASP A 25 20.83 -14.91 -10.35
CA ASP A 25 21.67 -16.09 -10.57
C ASP A 25 21.75 -16.99 -9.34
N GLU A 26 21.88 -16.39 -8.14
CA GLU A 26 21.85 -17.13 -6.87
C GLU A 26 20.49 -17.82 -6.69
N LEU A 27 19.40 -17.13 -7.00
CA LEU A 27 18.03 -17.65 -6.86
C LEU A 27 17.78 -18.86 -7.78
N GLN A 28 18.28 -18.84 -9.02
CA GLN A 28 18.22 -19.99 -9.93
C GLN A 28 19.02 -21.20 -9.44
N GLN A 29 20.15 -20.97 -8.78
CA GLN A 29 20.96 -22.04 -8.21
C GLN A 29 20.28 -22.66 -6.98
N LEU A 30 19.74 -21.82 -6.09
CA LEU A 30 19.00 -22.26 -4.90
C LEU A 30 17.75 -23.07 -5.26
N LYS A 31 17.03 -22.70 -6.35
CA LYS A 31 15.92 -23.48 -6.92
C LYS A 31 16.33 -24.92 -7.24
N LYS A 32 17.50 -25.13 -7.85
CA LYS A 32 17.98 -26.48 -8.20
C LYS A 32 18.33 -27.32 -6.96
N ILE A 33 18.86 -26.68 -5.92
CA ILE A 33 19.34 -27.34 -4.70
C ILE A 33 18.18 -27.70 -3.77
N SER A 34 17.11 -26.88 -3.75
CA SER A 34 15.93 -27.13 -2.90
C SER A 34 15.25 -28.49 -3.15
N LEU A 35 15.51 -29.11 -4.31
CA LEU A 35 14.98 -30.42 -4.70
C LEU A 35 15.83 -31.60 -4.19
N SER A 36 17.04 -31.36 -3.67
CA SER A 36 18.00 -32.41 -3.29
C SER A 36 18.61 -32.24 -1.90
N ALA A 37 18.11 -31.31 -1.09
CA ALA A 37 18.71 -30.97 0.21
C ALA A 37 18.38 -31.99 1.32
N ASP A 38 19.36 -32.30 2.16
CA ASP A 38 19.18 -33.06 3.41
C ASP A 38 18.52 -32.20 4.51
N VAL A 39 18.03 -32.83 5.59
CA VAL A 39 17.25 -32.18 6.67
C VAL A 39 18.03 -31.06 7.39
N VAL A 40 19.34 -31.25 7.64
CA VAL A 40 20.18 -30.27 8.36
C VAL A 40 20.49 -29.07 7.46
N ASP A 41 20.87 -29.32 6.20
CA ASP A 41 21.08 -28.27 5.20
C ASP A 41 19.80 -27.46 4.94
N SER A 42 18.63 -28.11 5.06
CA SER A 42 17.33 -27.46 4.90
C SER A 42 17.07 -26.39 5.96
N GLN A 43 17.53 -26.56 7.21
CA GLN A 43 17.32 -25.56 8.27
C GLN A 43 18.14 -24.29 8.05
N GLU A 44 19.45 -24.44 7.77
CA GLU A 44 20.34 -23.32 7.50
C GLU A 44 19.94 -22.58 6.23
N LEU A 45 19.51 -23.34 5.21
CA LEU A 45 18.99 -22.77 3.96
C LEU A 45 17.68 -22.01 4.18
N ILE A 46 16.72 -22.56 4.92
CA ILE A 46 15.47 -21.85 5.28
C ILE A 46 15.81 -20.56 6.02
N LEU A 47 16.72 -20.59 6.99
CA LEU A 47 17.11 -19.40 7.75
C LEU A 47 17.77 -18.33 6.86
N ALA A 48 18.70 -18.75 5.98
CA ALA A 48 19.35 -17.84 5.03
C ALA A 48 18.36 -17.21 4.04
N LEU A 49 17.45 -18.02 3.47
CA LEU A 49 16.36 -17.53 2.62
C LEU A 49 15.44 -16.58 3.39
N SER A 50 15.13 -16.89 4.65
CA SER A 50 14.30 -16.05 5.51
C SER A 50 14.92 -14.68 5.73
N TYR A 51 16.25 -14.57 5.87
CA TYR A 51 16.92 -13.28 5.99
C TYR A 51 16.85 -12.46 4.70
N ALA A 52 16.83 -13.12 3.55
CA ALA A 52 16.89 -12.45 2.25
C ALA A 52 15.51 -12.15 1.64
N ILE A 53 14.43 -12.66 2.25
CA ILE A 53 13.06 -12.62 1.74
C ILE A 53 12.55 -11.23 1.34
N MET A 54 13.00 -10.19 2.03
CA MET A 54 12.57 -8.81 1.75
C MET A 54 13.11 -8.24 0.43
N SER A 55 14.03 -8.97 -0.24
CA SER A 55 14.54 -8.61 -1.55
C SER A 55 13.58 -9.02 -2.67
N ASP A 56 13.03 -10.24 -2.56
CA ASP A 56 12.10 -10.82 -3.54
C ASP A 56 11.17 -11.85 -2.84
N PRO A 57 10.08 -11.39 -2.20
CA PRO A 57 9.18 -12.27 -1.48
C PRO A 57 8.51 -13.32 -2.38
N ASP A 58 8.21 -12.94 -3.62
CA ASP A 58 7.43 -13.76 -4.56
C ASP A 58 8.23 -14.95 -5.08
N GLU A 59 9.55 -14.80 -5.24
CA GLU A 59 10.43 -15.90 -5.62
C GLU A 59 10.92 -16.73 -4.43
N ILE A 60 11.14 -16.10 -3.26
CA ILE A 60 11.75 -16.76 -2.10
C ILE A 60 10.73 -17.57 -1.29
N ILE A 61 9.49 -17.09 -1.12
CA ILE A 61 8.46 -17.82 -0.36
C ILE A 61 8.18 -19.22 -0.92
N PRO A 62 7.98 -19.41 -2.24
CA PRO A 62 7.75 -20.73 -2.81
C PRO A 62 8.89 -21.71 -2.50
N LEU A 63 10.14 -21.23 -2.45
CA LEU A 63 11.30 -22.08 -2.11
C LEU A 63 11.26 -22.53 -0.65
N ILE A 64 10.95 -21.61 0.27
CA ILE A 64 10.78 -21.93 1.69
C ILE A 64 9.64 -22.94 1.87
N LEU A 65 8.53 -22.78 1.14
CA LEU A 65 7.39 -23.71 1.19
C LEU A 65 7.74 -25.09 0.62
N GLN A 66 8.54 -25.16 -0.45
CA GLN A 66 9.01 -26.44 -1.01
C GLN A 66 9.91 -27.19 -0.02
N LEU A 67 10.84 -26.48 0.64
CA LEU A 67 11.73 -27.04 1.65
C LEU A 67 10.97 -27.54 2.91
N THR A 68 9.76 -27.03 3.15
CA THR A 68 8.93 -27.42 4.30
C THR A 68 7.89 -28.52 4.00
N SER A 69 7.88 -29.10 2.78
CA SER A 69 6.84 -30.06 2.37
C SER A 69 7.19 -31.55 2.51
N PRO A 70 8.44 -32.05 2.35
CA PRO A 70 8.70 -33.49 2.53
C PRO A 70 9.64 -33.87 3.69
N ALA A 71 10.61 -33.03 4.10
CA ALA A 71 11.69 -33.41 5.03
C ALA A 71 11.65 -32.69 6.39
N PHE A 72 11.00 -31.51 6.46
CA PHE A 72 10.99 -30.63 7.62
C PHE A 72 9.60 -30.02 7.77
N THR A 73 8.86 -30.38 8.81
CA THR A 73 7.47 -29.90 8.92
C THR A 73 7.43 -28.38 9.11
N LYS A 74 6.45 -27.73 8.46
CA LYS A 74 6.18 -26.29 8.59
C LYS A 74 6.19 -25.79 10.04
N LYS A 75 5.65 -26.57 10.97
CA LYS A 75 5.65 -26.27 12.41
C LYS A 75 7.07 -26.23 12.99
N MET A 76 7.90 -27.24 12.71
CA MET A 76 9.30 -27.26 13.15
C MET A 76 10.10 -26.09 12.56
N ALA A 77 9.79 -25.68 11.33
CA ALA A 77 10.39 -24.50 10.71
C ALA A 77 10.04 -23.23 11.46
N VAL A 78 8.77 -23.03 11.77
CA VAL A 78 8.29 -21.89 12.55
C VAL A 78 8.96 -21.86 13.92
N ASP A 79 9.00 -22.99 14.64
CA ASP A 79 9.62 -23.07 15.97
C ASP A 79 11.12 -22.70 15.92
N CYS A 80 11.86 -23.24 14.94
CA CYS A 80 13.27 -22.92 14.74
C CYS A 80 13.50 -21.42 14.42
N LEU A 81 12.68 -20.85 13.54
CA LEU A 81 12.76 -19.42 13.20
C LEU A 81 12.43 -18.54 14.40
N ILE A 82 11.47 -18.94 15.25
CA ILE A 82 11.14 -18.22 16.49
C ILE A 82 12.32 -18.26 17.46
N GLU A 83 13.00 -19.40 17.63
CA GLU A 83 14.20 -19.51 18.47
C GLU A 83 15.31 -18.55 18.01
N GLN A 84 15.51 -18.41 16.69
CA GLN A 84 16.47 -17.46 16.12
C GLN A 84 16.01 -16.00 16.21
N LEU A 85 14.70 -15.76 16.20
CA LEU A 85 14.13 -14.41 16.30
C LEU A 85 14.25 -13.82 17.71
N GLN A 86 14.00 -14.61 18.77
CA GLN A 86 14.00 -14.14 20.16
C GLN A 86 15.22 -13.30 20.59
N PRO A 87 16.48 -13.66 20.26
CA PRO A 87 17.65 -12.84 20.59
C PRO A 87 17.71 -11.53 19.78
N LEU A 88 17.07 -11.48 18.61
CA LEU A 88 17.07 -10.32 17.71
C LEU A 88 15.95 -9.32 18.01
N LEU A 89 14.98 -9.65 18.86
CA LEU A 89 13.89 -8.74 19.21
C LEU A 89 14.38 -7.58 20.09
N LEU A 90 13.86 -6.38 19.82
CA LEU A 90 14.12 -5.20 20.64
C LEU A 90 13.47 -5.37 22.02
N LYS A 91 14.30 -5.60 23.04
CA LYS A 91 13.87 -5.73 24.45
C LYS A 91 13.77 -4.36 25.10
N VAL A 92 12.73 -3.60 24.79
CA VAL A 92 12.46 -2.33 25.49
C VAL A 92 12.01 -2.65 26.91
N SER A 93 12.91 -2.47 27.88
CA SER A 93 12.63 -2.76 29.30
C SER A 93 11.69 -1.71 29.90
N ASN A 94 10.39 -1.97 29.93
CA ASN A 94 9.38 -1.16 30.62
C ASN A 94 9.46 -1.19 32.17
N ARG A 95 10.55 -1.72 32.76
CA ARG A 95 10.69 -1.96 34.21
C ARG A 95 10.65 -0.71 35.10
N LYS A 96 10.50 0.52 34.57
CA LYS A 96 10.42 1.76 35.36
C LYS A 96 9.12 2.57 35.19
N LEU A 97 8.06 2.00 34.60
CA LEU A 97 6.70 2.58 34.68
C LEU A 97 5.99 2.29 36.02
N LYS A 98 6.75 1.99 37.09
CA LYS A 98 6.23 1.96 38.46
C LYS A 98 6.57 3.28 39.15
N ARG A 99 5.56 4.14 39.28
CA ARG A 99 5.45 5.24 40.25
C ARG A 99 6.47 6.38 40.10
N GLU A 100 6.30 7.22 39.10
CA GLU A 100 6.55 8.65 39.29
C GLU A 100 5.30 9.43 38.87
N PRO A 101 4.79 10.36 39.71
CA PRO A 101 3.64 11.17 39.34
C PRO A 101 3.99 11.99 38.11
N MET A 102 3.08 11.96 37.14
CA MET A 102 3.12 12.67 35.86
C MET A 102 3.36 14.17 36.10
N ARG A 103 4.63 14.58 36.17
CA ARG A 103 5.06 15.96 36.01
C ARG A 103 5.43 16.11 34.55
N LEU A 104 4.63 16.88 33.83
CA LEU A 104 4.98 17.44 32.52
C LEU A 104 6.25 18.28 32.70
N ASN A 105 7.41 17.64 32.54
CA ASN A 105 8.67 18.34 32.38
C ASN A 105 9.10 18.16 30.93
N ASN A 106 8.88 19.22 30.16
CA ASN A 106 9.39 19.40 28.81
C ASN A 106 10.92 19.22 28.80
N ASN A 107 11.43 18.58 27.73
CA ASN A 107 12.81 18.62 27.23
C ASN A 107 13.80 17.49 27.58
N ASN A 108 13.37 16.37 28.16
CA ASN A 108 14.21 15.17 28.13
C ASN A 108 13.79 14.28 26.95
N VAL A 109 14.38 14.53 25.78
CA VAL A 109 14.46 13.51 24.71
C VAL A 109 15.02 12.24 25.35
N ASP A 110 14.30 11.13 25.26
CA ASP A 110 14.68 9.87 25.94
C ASP A 110 15.82 9.19 25.18
N PHE A 111 17.02 9.79 25.23
CA PHE A 111 18.24 9.33 24.57
C PHE A 111 18.58 7.86 24.84
N ARG A 112 18.04 7.26 25.92
CA ARG A 112 18.25 5.86 26.27
C ARG A 112 17.53 4.91 25.31
N GLN A 113 16.35 5.28 24.82
CA GLN A 113 15.63 4.46 23.84
C GLN A 113 16.35 4.47 22.49
N ASP A 114 16.87 5.63 22.08
CA ASP A 114 17.64 5.79 20.86
C ASP A 114 18.97 5.02 20.92
N GLU A 115 19.65 5.01 22.08
CA GLU A 115 20.86 4.22 22.28
C GLU A 115 20.58 2.71 22.23
N GLN A 116 19.51 2.24 22.88
CA GLN A 116 19.08 0.84 22.80
C GLN A 116 18.74 0.42 21.36
N ARG A 117 18.05 1.27 20.60
CA ARG A 117 17.76 1.02 19.18
C ARG A 117 19.03 0.98 18.35
N THR A 118 19.97 1.89 18.58
CA THR A 118 21.26 1.90 17.88
C THR A 118 22.06 0.63 18.16
N GLN A 119 22.15 0.20 19.42
CA GLN A 119 22.80 -1.04 19.80
C GLN A 119 22.11 -2.27 19.19
N TRP A 120 20.77 -2.27 19.18
CA TRP A 120 19.98 -3.32 18.54
C TRP A 120 20.30 -3.43 17.04
N LYS A 121 20.36 -2.31 16.30
CA LYS A 121 20.77 -2.30 14.88
C LYS A 121 22.18 -2.86 14.70
N GLN A 122 23.14 -2.40 15.51
CA GLN A 122 24.56 -2.85 15.44
C GLN A 122 24.76 -4.33 15.79
N ASN A 123 23.83 -4.93 16.52
CA ASN A 123 23.83 -6.34 16.89
C ASN A 123 23.06 -7.23 15.90
N GLY A 124 22.73 -6.71 14.71
CA GLY A 124 22.03 -7.47 13.67
C GLY A 124 20.51 -7.50 13.84
N GLY A 125 19.95 -6.65 14.70
CA GLY A 125 18.52 -6.60 15.00
C GLY A 125 17.64 -6.38 13.76
N MET A 126 18.15 -5.73 12.71
CA MET A 126 17.44 -5.54 11.44
C MET A 126 16.99 -6.85 10.79
N LYS A 127 17.70 -7.96 11.04
CA LYS A 127 17.33 -9.31 10.57
C LYS A 127 16.06 -9.86 11.21
N SER A 128 15.61 -9.30 12.33
CA SER A 128 14.32 -9.67 12.93
C SER A 128 13.14 -9.37 12.00
N ILE A 129 13.22 -8.31 11.21
CA ILE A 129 12.14 -7.89 10.29
C ILE A 129 11.86 -8.98 9.23
N PRO A 130 12.83 -9.40 8.39
CA PRO A 130 12.59 -10.46 7.40
C PRO A 130 12.27 -11.83 8.02
N LEU A 131 12.79 -12.12 9.24
CA LEU A 131 12.38 -13.32 9.99
C LEU A 131 10.90 -13.27 10.41
N ILE A 132 10.43 -12.16 10.98
CA ILE A 132 9.02 -11.99 11.37
C ILE A 132 8.14 -12.16 10.14
N PHE A 133 8.51 -11.56 9.01
CA PHE A 133 7.77 -11.70 7.75
C PHE A 133 7.64 -13.17 7.34
N THR A 134 8.74 -13.92 7.37
CA THR A 134 8.75 -15.35 7.04
C THR A 134 7.90 -16.16 8.00
N ILE A 135 8.03 -15.91 9.31
CA ILE A 135 7.24 -16.60 10.33
C ILE A 135 5.74 -16.34 10.11
N ILE A 136 5.33 -15.08 9.89
CA ILE A 136 3.92 -14.78 9.59
C ILE A 136 3.47 -15.58 8.37
N ARG A 137 4.23 -15.55 7.26
CA ARG A 137 3.93 -16.33 6.04
C ARG A 137 3.80 -17.83 6.30
N LEU A 138 4.62 -18.40 7.15
CA LEU A 138 4.57 -19.81 7.54
C LEU A 138 3.59 -20.12 8.67
N LEU A 139 2.96 -19.14 9.32
CA LEU A 139 1.92 -19.42 10.31
C LEU A 139 0.62 -19.82 9.61
N ASP A 140 0.03 -20.90 10.10
CA ASP A 140 -1.36 -21.25 9.83
C ASP A 140 -2.30 -20.37 10.67
N ARG A 141 -3.53 -20.19 10.18
CA ARG A 141 -4.50 -19.33 10.87
C ARG A 141 -4.82 -19.81 12.29
N SER A 142 -4.80 -21.13 12.51
CA SER A 142 -4.97 -21.76 13.82
C SER A 142 -3.91 -21.32 14.83
N ASP A 143 -2.71 -20.99 14.37
CA ASP A 143 -1.55 -20.75 15.22
C ASP A 143 -1.34 -19.26 15.48
N ILE A 144 -2.16 -18.38 14.90
CA ILE A 144 -2.04 -16.93 15.10
C ILE A 144 -2.25 -16.59 16.57
N SER A 145 -3.32 -17.10 17.19
CA SER A 145 -3.68 -16.75 18.58
C SER A 145 -2.58 -17.08 19.57
N SER A 146 -1.87 -18.20 19.40
CA SER A 146 -0.74 -18.59 20.26
C SER A 146 0.49 -17.71 20.06
N ASN A 147 0.60 -17.03 18.92
CA ASN A 147 1.76 -16.19 18.56
C ASN A 147 1.51 -14.68 18.72
N LEU A 148 0.26 -14.25 18.97
CA LEU A 148 -0.09 -12.83 19.17
C LEU A 148 0.75 -12.15 20.27
N GLY A 149 1.04 -12.89 21.35
CA GLY A 149 1.72 -12.34 22.54
C GLY A 149 3.11 -11.76 22.26
N TRP A 150 3.80 -12.25 21.23
CA TRP A 150 5.09 -11.71 20.81
C TRP A 150 5.02 -10.97 19.47
N LEU A 151 4.16 -11.38 18.54
CA LEU A 151 3.99 -10.73 17.23
C LEU A 151 3.55 -9.27 17.38
N THR A 152 2.53 -9.02 18.21
CA THR A 152 1.98 -7.67 18.38
C THR A 152 3.01 -6.70 18.97
N PRO A 153 3.66 -6.98 20.12
CA PRO A 153 4.70 -6.10 20.64
C PRO A 153 5.89 -5.92 19.70
N ALA A 154 6.29 -6.96 18.96
CA ALA A 154 7.39 -6.87 18.00
C ALA A 154 7.05 -5.88 16.87
N MET A 155 5.88 -5.98 16.26
CA MET A 155 5.45 -5.04 15.21
C MET A 155 5.26 -3.62 15.74
N LEU A 156 4.65 -3.46 16.93
CA LEU A 156 4.43 -2.14 17.53
C LEU A 156 5.75 -1.43 17.86
N ASN A 157 6.73 -2.14 18.45
CA ASN A 157 8.04 -1.56 18.74
C ASN A 157 8.78 -1.02 17.50
N LEU A 158 8.57 -1.68 16.35
CA LEU A 158 9.10 -1.25 15.05
C LEU A 158 8.26 -0.11 14.45
N LEU A 159 6.94 -0.09 14.64
CA LEU A 159 6.07 1.02 14.20
C LEU A 159 6.30 2.30 15.01
N ASP A 160 6.66 2.18 16.28
CA ASP A 160 7.03 3.29 17.15
C ASP A 160 8.44 3.84 16.85
N ASP A 161 9.15 3.28 15.87
CA ASP A 161 10.46 3.81 15.49
C ASP A 161 10.33 5.20 14.85
N THR A 162 11.05 6.16 15.42
CA THR A 162 11.14 7.54 14.93
C THR A 162 12.45 7.83 14.20
N SER A 163 13.39 6.88 14.20
CA SER A 163 14.76 7.06 13.69
C SER A 163 14.89 6.74 12.21
N ASP A 164 14.14 5.75 11.72
CA ASP A 164 14.24 5.24 10.35
C ASP A 164 12.87 4.89 9.80
N LEU A 165 12.31 5.85 9.05
CA LEU A 165 11.02 5.70 8.40
C LEU A 165 11.03 4.52 7.41
N THR A 166 12.01 4.48 6.50
CA THR A 166 11.99 3.56 5.35
C THR A 166 12.46 2.16 5.72
N GLY A 167 13.55 2.05 6.48
CA GLY A 167 14.19 0.77 6.81
C GLY A 167 13.49 0.00 7.94
N ILE A 168 12.75 0.70 8.82
CA ILE A 168 12.12 0.07 10.00
C ILE A 168 10.62 0.29 10.00
N LYS A 169 10.16 1.55 10.07
CA LYS A 169 8.75 1.84 10.28
C LYS A 169 7.86 1.33 9.15
N LEU A 170 8.21 1.65 7.90
CA LEU A 170 7.49 1.15 6.71
C LEU A 170 7.61 -0.36 6.54
N LYS A 171 8.76 -0.96 6.89
CA LYS A 171 8.89 -2.42 6.91
C LYS A 171 7.97 -3.06 7.93
N SER A 172 7.73 -2.43 9.09
CA SER A 172 6.72 -2.90 10.05
C SER A 172 5.29 -2.78 9.53
N VAL A 173 4.99 -1.76 8.72
CA VAL A 173 3.68 -1.69 8.03
C VAL A 173 3.53 -2.85 7.04
N ILE A 174 4.59 -3.25 6.34
CA ILE A 174 4.58 -4.44 5.48
C ILE A 174 4.37 -5.73 6.30
N LEU A 175 4.98 -5.84 7.50
CA LEU A 175 4.70 -6.95 8.41
C LEU A 175 3.22 -6.98 8.83
N LEU A 176 2.65 -5.82 9.13
CA LEU A 176 1.23 -5.70 9.46
C LEU A 176 0.34 -6.09 8.27
N ASP A 177 0.65 -5.63 7.06
CA ASP A 177 -0.10 -6.02 5.85
C ASP A 177 -0.10 -7.54 5.67
N GLU A 178 1.06 -8.17 5.85
CA GLU A 178 1.20 -9.62 5.78
C GLU A 178 0.43 -10.35 6.89
N PHE A 179 0.47 -9.80 8.10
CA PHE A 179 -0.31 -10.31 9.21
C PHE A 179 -1.82 -10.23 8.96
N LEU A 180 -2.30 -9.13 8.35
CA LEU A 180 -3.70 -8.96 7.97
C LEU A 180 -4.14 -9.96 6.89
N ASN A 181 -3.25 -10.33 5.96
CA ASN A 181 -3.56 -11.36 4.95
C ASN A 181 -3.97 -12.69 5.58
N LYS A 182 -3.48 -13.00 6.79
CA LYS A 182 -3.85 -14.24 7.51
C LYS A 182 -5.30 -14.29 7.96
N PHE A 183 -5.97 -13.14 8.05
CA PHE A 183 -7.40 -13.04 8.36
C PHE A 183 -8.28 -12.88 7.13
N ASN A 184 -7.70 -12.57 5.96
CA ASN A 184 -8.39 -12.30 4.69
C ASN A 184 -8.36 -13.47 3.70
N ASN A 185 -7.93 -14.67 4.09
CA ASN A 185 -7.89 -15.80 3.16
C ASN A 185 -9.31 -16.19 2.70
N ASP A 186 -9.66 -15.74 1.48
CA ASP A 186 -10.90 -16.05 0.75
C ASP A 186 -11.02 -17.53 0.34
N ASN A 187 -9.97 -18.33 0.55
CA ASN A 187 -9.90 -19.75 0.20
C ASN A 187 -10.37 -20.71 1.31
N VAL A 188 -10.79 -20.19 2.47
CA VAL A 188 -11.45 -21.01 3.48
C VAL A 188 -12.94 -20.89 3.21
N ASP A 189 -13.56 -21.97 2.72
CA ASP A 189 -15.00 -22.08 2.58
C ASP A 189 -15.67 -21.42 3.80
N ASP A 190 -16.55 -20.42 3.58
CA ASP A 190 -17.21 -19.58 4.60
C ASP A 190 -17.80 -20.37 5.79
N THR A 191 -17.97 -21.68 5.63
CA THR A 191 -18.39 -22.63 6.66
C THR A 191 -17.39 -22.86 7.80
N ASP A 192 -16.09 -22.63 7.62
CA ASP A 192 -15.05 -22.83 8.65
C ASP A 192 -14.55 -21.52 9.28
N ASP A 193 -14.99 -20.36 8.76
CA ASP A 193 -14.53 -19.04 9.19
C ASP A 193 -14.95 -18.70 10.64
N ASP A 194 -16.02 -19.34 11.13
CA ASP A 194 -16.52 -19.21 12.51
C ASP A 194 -15.72 -20.03 13.54
N LYS A 195 -14.84 -20.94 13.11
CA LYS A 195 -14.04 -21.77 14.03
C LYS A 195 -12.79 -21.06 14.54
N TRP A 196 -12.31 -20.05 13.83
CA TRP A 196 -11.02 -19.40 14.10
C TRP A 196 -11.20 -17.95 14.55
N ILE A 197 -10.28 -17.47 15.38
CA ILE A 197 -10.28 -16.09 15.87
C ILE A 197 -10.35 -15.11 14.70
N SER A 198 -11.30 -14.17 14.75
CA SER A 198 -11.37 -13.09 13.77
C SER A 198 -10.41 -11.96 14.18
N PHE A 199 -9.98 -11.13 13.23
CA PHE A 199 -9.15 -9.97 13.56
C PHE A 199 -9.83 -9.05 14.58
N LYS A 200 -11.16 -8.90 14.48
CA LYS A 200 -11.97 -8.11 15.41
C LYS A 200 -11.83 -8.59 16.86
N ASP A 201 -11.74 -9.90 17.09
CA ASP A 201 -11.64 -10.49 18.43
C ASP A 201 -10.28 -10.25 19.08
N THR A 202 -9.24 -9.93 18.28
CA THR A 202 -7.91 -9.64 18.80
C THR A 202 -7.81 -8.30 19.53
N GLY A 203 -8.75 -7.37 19.28
CA GLY A 203 -8.72 -6.00 19.82
C GLY A 203 -7.59 -5.11 19.27
N LEU A 204 -6.83 -5.58 18.27
CA LEU A 204 -5.66 -4.88 17.75
C LEU A 204 -5.98 -3.67 16.85
N PHE A 205 -7.22 -3.56 16.39
CA PHE A 205 -7.67 -2.48 15.51
C PHE A 205 -7.38 -1.08 16.09
N ALA A 206 -7.70 -0.86 17.37
CA ALA A 206 -7.53 0.43 18.03
C ALA A 206 -6.05 0.83 18.20
N LEU A 207 -5.13 -0.13 18.11
CA LEU A 207 -3.69 0.13 18.18
C LEU A 207 -3.14 0.52 16.80
N TYR A 208 -3.54 -0.20 15.74
CA TYR A 208 -2.96 0.00 14.41
C TYR A 208 -3.63 1.11 13.59
N GLU A 209 -4.95 1.32 13.71
CA GLU A 209 -5.67 2.34 12.91
C GLU A 209 -5.06 3.74 13.09
N PRO A 210 -4.82 4.26 14.30
CA PRO A 210 -4.27 5.62 14.46
C PRO A 210 -2.87 5.77 13.88
N ILE A 211 -2.04 4.73 13.98
CA ILE A 211 -0.66 4.72 13.46
C ILE A 211 -0.68 4.81 11.92
N LEU A 212 -1.49 3.98 11.28
CA LEU A 212 -1.62 3.99 9.81
C LEU A 212 -2.23 5.30 9.30
N LYS A 213 -3.26 5.83 9.99
CA LYS A 213 -3.83 7.16 9.67
C LYS A 213 -2.77 8.26 9.76
N LEU A 214 -1.92 8.23 10.79
CA LEU A 214 -0.84 9.21 10.95
C LEU A 214 0.15 9.17 9.78
N LEU A 215 0.55 7.97 9.34
CA LEU A 215 1.44 7.79 8.19
C LEU A 215 0.83 8.34 6.88
N CYS A 216 -0.49 8.29 6.73
CA CYS A 216 -1.17 8.87 5.56
C CYS A 216 -1.07 10.41 5.48
N TYR A 217 -0.65 11.07 6.56
CA TYR A 217 -0.39 12.51 6.60
C TYR A 217 1.08 12.89 6.35
N TYR A 218 1.95 11.93 6.03
CA TYR A 218 3.35 12.21 5.72
C TYR A 218 3.44 12.76 4.30
N ILE A 219 3.33 14.09 4.20
CA ILE A 219 3.33 14.84 2.94
C ILE A 219 4.40 15.96 2.98
N PRO A 220 4.80 16.51 1.82
CA PRO A 220 5.66 17.68 1.77
C PRO A 220 5.04 18.92 2.44
N PRO A 221 5.85 19.88 2.95
CA PRO A 221 7.32 19.92 2.90
C PRO A 221 8.01 19.18 4.06
N MET A 222 7.25 18.57 4.97
CA MET A 222 7.83 17.90 6.15
C MET A 222 8.63 16.64 5.78
N TYR A 223 8.25 16.00 4.68
CA TYR A 223 8.93 14.85 4.09
C TYR A 223 9.25 15.14 2.63
N THR A 224 10.27 14.48 2.08
CA THR A 224 10.52 14.55 0.64
C THR A 224 9.37 13.90 -0.13
N GLU A 225 9.18 14.25 -1.41
CA GLU A 225 8.16 13.64 -2.26
C GLU A 225 8.33 12.12 -2.32
N LYS A 226 9.58 11.64 -2.47
CA LYS A 226 9.90 10.22 -2.53
C LYS A 226 9.51 9.48 -1.24
N GLU A 227 9.80 10.05 -0.08
CA GLU A 227 9.42 9.47 1.22
C GLU A 227 7.91 9.49 1.45
N SER A 228 7.25 10.58 1.02
CA SER A 228 5.80 10.72 1.12
C SER A 228 5.11 9.67 0.24
N LEU A 229 5.56 9.53 -1.01
CA LEU A 229 5.05 8.55 -1.96
C LEU A 229 5.23 7.12 -1.46
N SER A 230 6.45 6.75 -1.05
CA SER A 230 6.71 5.39 -0.54
C SER A 230 5.90 5.09 0.72
N THR A 231 5.74 6.07 1.61
CA THR A 231 4.91 5.94 2.81
C THR A 231 3.44 5.73 2.44
N MET A 232 2.88 6.56 1.56
CA MET A 232 1.48 6.47 1.16
C MET A 232 1.18 5.18 0.37
N GLN A 233 2.10 4.74 -0.48
CA GLN A 233 2.00 3.47 -1.23
C GLN A 233 1.86 2.25 -0.33
N ILE A 234 2.43 2.30 0.87
CA ILE A 234 2.36 1.21 1.84
C ILE A 234 1.20 1.43 2.82
N ALA A 235 1.03 2.65 3.34
CA ALA A 235 0.08 2.96 4.39
C ALA A 235 -1.39 2.90 3.94
N TYR A 236 -1.75 3.45 2.77
CA TYR A 236 -3.14 3.46 2.30
C TYR A 236 -3.68 2.05 2.03
N PRO A 237 -2.99 1.20 1.24
CA PRO A 237 -3.47 -0.18 1.02
C PRO A 237 -3.58 -0.98 2.32
N THR A 238 -2.61 -0.84 3.21
CA THR A 238 -2.63 -1.53 4.52
C THR A 238 -3.80 -1.04 5.38
N LEU A 239 -4.11 0.26 5.38
CA LEU A 239 -5.25 0.82 6.11
C LEU A 239 -6.59 0.34 5.53
N ILE A 240 -6.73 0.30 4.20
CA ILE A 240 -7.92 -0.25 3.53
C ILE A 240 -8.10 -1.73 3.89
N LYS A 241 -7.00 -2.51 3.91
CA LYS A 241 -6.98 -3.91 4.32
C LYS A 241 -7.31 -4.11 5.81
N LEU A 242 -6.83 -3.21 6.67
CA LEU A 242 -7.19 -3.20 8.09
C LEU A 242 -8.70 -3.01 8.28
N TYR A 243 -9.32 -2.13 7.49
CA TYR A 243 -10.77 -1.96 7.54
C TYR A 243 -11.53 -3.15 6.95
N SER A 244 -11.05 -3.75 5.85
CA SER A 244 -11.73 -4.91 5.28
C SER A 244 -11.67 -6.13 6.22
N THR A 245 -10.51 -6.38 6.84
CA THR A 245 -10.34 -7.44 7.87
C THR A 245 -11.21 -7.18 9.10
N GLN A 246 -11.20 -5.96 9.65
CA GLN A 246 -11.92 -5.61 10.87
C GLN A 246 -13.45 -5.68 10.70
N PHE A 247 -13.94 -5.25 9.53
CA PHE A 247 -15.36 -5.10 9.25
C PHE A 247 -15.85 -6.08 8.16
N LYS A 248 -15.18 -7.25 8.02
CA LYS A 248 -15.51 -8.28 7.02
C LYS A 248 -17.01 -8.62 6.99
N LYS A 249 -17.63 -8.73 8.18
CA LYS A 249 -19.06 -9.04 8.36
C LYS A 249 -19.98 -7.79 8.47
N ASP A 250 -19.42 -6.57 8.46
CA ASP A 250 -20.16 -5.31 8.61
C ASP A 250 -19.80 -4.34 7.47
N THR A 251 -20.38 -4.58 6.29
CA THR A 251 -20.16 -3.76 5.09
C THR A 251 -20.49 -2.27 5.32
N ARG A 252 -21.46 -1.97 6.20
CA ARG A 252 -21.85 -0.57 6.48
C ARG A 252 -20.73 0.15 7.22
N MET A 253 -20.16 -0.44 8.27
CA MET A 253 -19.03 0.13 8.98
C MET A 253 -17.78 0.17 8.11
N TYR A 254 -17.54 -0.85 7.29
CA TYR A 254 -16.46 -0.83 6.30
C TYR A 254 -16.56 0.39 5.37
N LYS A 255 -17.71 0.56 4.68
CA LYS A 255 -17.91 1.69 3.77
C LYS A 255 -17.84 3.04 4.49
N ARG A 256 -18.32 3.14 5.74
CA ARG A 256 -18.14 4.35 6.57
C ARG A 256 -16.66 4.67 6.78
N LYS A 257 -15.83 3.68 7.10
CA LYS A 257 -14.39 3.88 7.29
C LYS A 257 -13.65 4.24 6.00
N ILE A 258 -14.07 3.67 4.87
CA ILE A 258 -13.58 4.07 3.55
C ILE A 258 -13.97 5.52 3.21
N SER A 259 -15.19 5.92 3.55
CA SER A 259 -15.69 7.29 3.43
C SER A 259 -14.88 8.29 4.28
N GLU A 260 -14.46 7.90 5.49
CA GLU A 260 -13.53 8.67 6.34
C GLU A 260 -12.17 8.87 5.65
N ILE A 261 -11.56 7.82 5.04
CA ILE A 261 -10.31 7.96 4.28
C ILE A 261 -10.48 9.00 3.16
N LEU A 262 -11.51 8.82 2.34
CA LEU A 262 -11.74 9.68 1.18
C LEU A 262 -11.94 11.14 1.61
N THR A 263 -12.74 11.38 2.63
CA THR A 263 -13.09 12.74 3.07
C THR A 263 -11.98 13.38 3.89
N GLU A 264 -11.61 12.75 5.01
CA GLU A 264 -10.71 13.34 6.00
C GLU A 264 -9.27 13.30 5.51
N LEU A 265 -8.79 12.14 5.01
CA LEU A 265 -7.40 12.02 4.60
C LEU A 265 -7.17 12.71 3.25
N LEU A 266 -7.89 12.30 2.19
CA LEU A 266 -7.59 12.79 0.85
C LEU A 266 -8.14 14.20 0.57
N LEU A 267 -9.46 14.38 0.67
CA LEU A 267 -10.14 15.59 0.19
C LEU A 267 -9.98 16.80 1.11
N GLN A 268 -9.72 16.60 2.41
CA GLN A 268 -9.54 17.69 3.37
C GLN A 268 -8.07 17.98 3.68
N ASN A 269 -7.20 16.96 3.68
CA ASN A 269 -5.82 17.12 4.15
C ASN A 269 -4.76 16.95 3.06
N VAL A 270 -4.77 15.85 2.30
CA VAL A 270 -3.70 15.57 1.33
C VAL A 270 -3.81 16.49 0.13
N ILE A 271 -4.87 16.38 -0.69
CA ILE A 271 -4.97 17.10 -1.98
C ILE A 271 -4.86 18.62 -1.82
N PRO A 272 -5.53 19.27 -0.86
CA PRO A 272 -5.43 20.72 -0.69
C PRO A 272 -4.02 21.23 -0.33
N ARG A 273 -3.12 20.36 0.13
CA ARG A 273 -1.76 20.71 0.57
C ARG A 273 -0.68 20.32 -0.43
N LEU A 274 -1.03 19.57 -1.48
CA LEU A 274 -0.09 19.20 -2.53
C LEU A 274 -0.04 20.28 -3.62
N ASP A 275 1.17 20.69 -3.95
CA ASP A 275 1.47 21.57 -5.09
C ASP A 275 1.72 20.72 -6.34
N LEU A 276 1.45 21.26 -7.54
CA LEU A 276 1.58 20.53 -8.81
C LEU A 276 2.99 20.00 -9.08
N LYS A 277 4.02 20.60 -8.46
CA LYS A 277 5.39 20.10 -8.55
C LYS A 277 5.60 18.70 -7.93
N TYR A 278 4.63 18.21 -7.15
CA TYR A 278 4.58 16.85 -6.60
C TYR A 278 3.58 16.00 -7.37
N ASP A 279 3.66 16.05 -8.70
CA ASP A 279 2.72 15.43 -9.63
C ASP A 279 2.59 13.93 -9.39
N THR A 280 3.69 13.22 -9.13
CA THR A 280 3.67 11.77 -8.86
C THR A 280 2.84 11.43 -7.62
N LEU A 281 2.93 12.27 -6.58
CA LEU A 281 2.17 12.11 -5.35
C LEU A 281 0.68 12.44 -5.53
N ILE A 282 0.38 13.46 -6.34
CA ILE A 282 -1.01 13.80 -6.70
C ILE A 282 -1.63 12.67 -7.52
N ILE A 283 -0.92 12.16 -8.53
CA ILE A 283 -1.37 11.02 -9.36
C ILE A 283 -1.68 9.82 -8.48
N PHE A 284 -0.77 9.45 -7.58
CA PHE A 284 -1.02 8.36 -6.63
C PHE A 284 -2.24 8.63 -5.74
N SER A 285 -2.40 9.85 -5.24
CA SER A 285 -3.57 10.25 -4.43
C SER A 285 -4.89 10.13 -5.21
N LEU A 286 -4.89 10.47 -6.50
CA LEU A 286 -6.04 10.31 -7.39
C LEU A 286 -6.34 8.83 -7.69
N GLN A 287 -5.31 7.99 -7.83
CA GLN A 287 -5.49 6.54 -7.97
C GLN A 287 -6.13 5.91 -6.73
N ILE A 288 -5.70 6.31 -5.53
CA ILE A 288 -6.36 5.89 -4.29
C ILE A 288 -7.79 6.43 -4.24
N MET A 289 -8.03 7.70 -4.61
CA MET A 289 -9.38 8.25 -4.68
C MET A 289 -10.30 7.42 -5.58
N LYS A 290 -9.83 7.07 -6.79
CA LYS A 290 -10.53 6.20 -7.74
C LYS A 290 -10.89 4.86 -7.08
N GLN A 291 -9.92 4.20 -6.45
CA GLN A 291 -10.14 2.94 -5.74
C GLN A 291 -11.21 3.08 -4.63
N LEU A 292 -11.16 4.14 -3.83
CA LEU A 292 -12.14 4.38 -2.76
C LEU A 292 -13.54 4.64 -3.32
N ILE A 293 -13.66 5.38 -4.42
CA ILE A 293 -14.95 5.59 -5.12
C ILE A 293 -15.50 4.24 -5.58
N THR A 294 -14.69 3.38 -6.20
CA THR A 294 -15.11 2.03 -6.62
C THR A 294 -15.54 1.15 -5.44
N ILE A 295 -14.90 1.26 -4.27
CA ILE A 295 -15.33 0.53 -3.06
C ILE A 295 -16.68 1.06 -2.53
N LEU A 296 -16.86 2.38 -2.51
CA LEU A 296 -18.09 3.02 -2.02
C LEU A 296 -19.27 2.82 -2.98
N GLN A 297 -19.00 2.78 -4.29
CA GLN A 297 -19.98 2.71 -5.38
C GLN A 297 -20.99 3.86 -5.24
N GLY A 298 -22.30 3.59 -5.33
CA GLY A 298 -23.34 4.60 -5.18
C GLY A 298 -23.32 5.40 -3.87
N GLN A 299 -22.61 4.94 -2.82
CA GLN A 299 -22.43 5.72 -1.58
C GLN A 299 -21.41 6.86 -1.72
N SER A 300 -20.57 6.85 -2.76
CA SER A 300 -19.63 7.92 -3.07
C SER A 300 -20.31 9.27 -3.32
N ILE A 301 -21.61 9.26 -3.59
CA ILE A 301 -22.49 10.41 -3.81
C ILE A 301 -22.41 11.48 -2.72
N ILE A 302 -22.14 11.08 -1.48
CA ILE A 302 -21.99 11.98 -0.32
C ILE A 302 -20.77 12.88 -0.48
N HIS A 303 -19.77 12.43 -1.24
CA HIS A 303 -18.50 13.11 -1.46
C HIS A 303 -18.44 13.84 -2.81
N LEU A 304 -19.42 13.63 -3.69
CA LEU A 304 -19.41 14.10 -5.07
C LEU A 304 -19.04 15.59 -5.20
N GLN A 305 -19.77 16.46 -4.50
CA GLN A 305 -19.54 17.91 -4.53
C GLN A 305 -18.12 18.26 -4.07
N ARG A 306 -17.61 17.61 -3.02
CA ARG A 306 -16.27 17.87 -2.50
C ARG A 306 -15.18 17.36 -3.44
N ILE A 307 -15.39 16.22 -4.11
CA ILE A 307 -14.44 15.70 -5.09
C ILE A 307 -14.36 16.66 -6.29
N ILE A 308 -15.50 17.05 -6.85
CA ILE A 308 -15.58 18.03 -7.95
C ILE A 308 -14.85 19.33 -7.56
N TYR A 309 -15.13 19.86 -6.36
CA TYR A 309 -14.46 21.04 -5.85
C TYR A 309 -12.94 20.85 -5.75
N CYS A 310 -12.46 19.73 -5.18
CA CYS A 310 -11.04 19.49 -5.01
C CYS A 310 -10.30 19.35 -6.35
N LEU A 311 -10.88 18.63 -7.31
CA LEU A 311 -10.32 18.51 -8.66
C LEU A 311 -10.29 19.87 -9.36
N GLY A 312 -11.40 20.61 -9.30
CA GLY A 312 -11.53 21.92 -9.93
C GLY A 312 -10.54 22.96 -9.35
N GLU A 313 -10.59 23.17 -8.03
CA GLU A 313 -9.88 24.27 -7.38
C GLU A 313 -8.38 24.01 -7.20
N TYR A 314 -7.97 22.80 -6.81
CA TYR A 314 -6.57 22.53 -6.46
C TYR A 314 -5.74 21.98 -7.63
N ILE A 315 -6.38 21.33 -8.61
CA ILE A 315 -5.67 20.68 -9.72
C ILE A 315 -5.94 21.43 -11.02
N VAL A 316 -7.21 21.52 -11.43
CA VAL A 316 -7.58 21.98 -12.77
C VAL A 316 -7.43 23.49 -12.96
N LYS A 317 -7.67 24.28 -11.91
CA LYS A 317 -7.50 25.73 -11.93
C LYS A 317 -6.04 26.13 -12.19
N THR A 318 -5.08 25.32 -11.77
CA THR A 318 -3.65 25.64 -11.80
C THR A 318 -3.16 25.87 -13.24
N PRO A 319 -2.41 26.96 -13.52
CA PRO A 319 -2.04 27.35 -14.88
C PRO A 319 -1.09 26.37 -15.58
N PHE A 320 -0.38 25.51 -14.84
CA PHE A 320 0.65 24.63 -15.39
C PHE A 320 0.21 23.16 -15.54
N LEU A 321 -1.11 22.89 -15.49
CA LEU A 321 -1.63 21.52 -15.58
C LEU A 321 -1.17 20.79 -16.86
N THR A 322 -1.08 21.51 -17.98
CA THR A 322 -0.72 21.00 -19.32
C THR A 322 0.71 20.51 -19.45
N LEU A 323 1.56 20.82 -18.46
CA LEU A 323 2.91 20.25 -18.37
C LEU A 323 2.90 18.78 -17.94
N TYR A 324 1.83 18.31 -17.31
CA TYR A 324 1.76 16.98 -16.68
C TYR A 324 0.60 16.17 -17.28
N LYS A 325 0.82 15.58 -18.46
CA LYS A 325 -0.18 14.71 -19.10
C LYS A 325 -0.68 13.57 -18.19
N PRO A 326 0.18 12.83 -17.46
CA PRO A 326 -0.29 11.73 -16.60
C PRO A 326 -1.25 12.21 -15.52
N LEU A 327 -1.09 13.45 -15.05
CA LEU A 327 -2.00 14.06 -14.09
C LEU A 327 -3.36 14.39 -14.72
N ILE A 328 -3.39 14.92 -15.95
CA ILE A 328 -4.65 15.16 -16.68
C ILE A 328 -5.43 13.85 -16.83
N ILE A 329 -4.76 12.79 -17.29
CA ILE A 329 -5.38 11.46 -17.45
C ILE A 329 -5.94 10.97 -16.12
N SER A 330 -5.18 11.12 -15.03
CA SER A 330 -5.61 10.70 -13.68
C SER A 330 -6.85 11.46 -13.19
N VAL A 331 -6.95 12.77 -13.47
CA VAL A 331 -8.16 13.56 -13.17
C VAL A 331 -9.36 13.07 -13.97
N LEU A 332 -9.19 12.85 -15.27
CA LEU A 332 -10.25 12.33 -16.14
C LEU A 332 -10.71 10.94 -15.69
N ASP A 333 -9.78 10.09 -15.25
CA ASP A 333 -10.08 8.77 -14.72
C ASP A 333 -10.94 8.81 -13.44
N VAL A 334 -10.66 9.76 -12.53
CA VAL A 334 -11.50 9.97 -11.34
C VAL A 334 -12.89 10.46 -11.75
N LEU A 335 -12.99 11.42 -12.67
CA LEU A 335 -14.28 11.91 -13.16
C LEU A 335 -15.09 10.80 -13.85
N GLN A 336 -14.45 10.01 -14.71
CA GLN A 336 -15.05 8.86 -15.37
C GLN A 336 -15.58 7.85 -14.36
N THR A 337 -14.78 7.55 -13.32
CA THR A 337 -15.19 6.63 -12.25
C THR A 337 -16.35 7.20 -11.44
N LEU A 338 -16.37 8.50 -11.16
CA LEU A 338 -17.51 9.15 -10.51
C LEU A 338 -18.79 9.04 -11.34
N ILE A 339 -18.71 9.35 -12.64
CA ILE A 339 -19.86 9.27 -13.56
C ILE A 339 -20.40 7.83 -13.64
N HIS A 340 -19.51 6.83 -13.55
CA HIS A 340 -19.84 5.43 -13.59
C HIS A 340 -20.48 4.91 -12.29
N GLU A 341 -19.88 5.23 -11.14
CA GLU A 341 -20.23 4.62 -9.84
C GLU A 341 -21.32 5.39 -9.08
N CYS A 342 -21.50 6.69 -9.33
CA CYS A 342 -22.51 7.49 -8.63
C CYS A 342 -23.91 7.31 -9.21
N ALA A 343 -24.93 7.55 -8.37
CA ALA A 343 -26.32 7.48 -8.83
C ALA A 343 -26.57 8.52 -9.97
N PRO A 344 -27.24 8.10 -11.06
CA PRO A 344 -27.40 8.92 -12.25
C PRO A 344 -28.05 10.28 -12.00
N GLU A 345 -29.02 10.34 -11.10
CA GLU A 345 -29.81 11.52 -10.78
C GLU A 345 -28.93 12.63 -10.18
N ARG A 346 -27.92 12.26 -9.38
CA ARG A 346 -26.98 13.22 -8.80
C ARG A 346 -25.90 13.64 -9.78
N ILE A 347 -25.46 12.75 -10.67
CA ILE A 347 -24.59 13.14 -11.77
C ILE A 347 -25.28 14.18 -12.66
N ILE A 348 -26.57 14.00 -12.96
CA ILE A 348 -27.35 15.00 -13.71
C ILE A 348 -27.42 16.34 -12.97
N ALA A 349 -27.63 16.32 -11.65
CA ALA A 349 -27.67 17.54 -10.85
C ALA A 349 -26.34 18.32 -10.85
N HIS A 350 -25.20 17.63 -10.95
CA HIS A 350 -23.86 18.22 -11.00
C HIS A 350 -23.24 18.24 -12.41
N LYS A 351 -24.04 17.96 -13.45
CA LYS A 351 -23.50 17.78 -14.81
C LYS A 351 -22.76 19.01 -15.33
N TYR A 352 -23.21 20.20 -14.96
CA TYR A 352 -22.59 21.46 -15.37
C TYR A 352 -21.27 21.71 -14.64
N ASP A 353 -21.15 21.29 -13.38
CA ASP A 353 -19.88 21.40 -12.64
C ASP A 353 -18.83 20.46 -13.26
N ILE A 354 -19.23 19.21 -13.55
CA ILE A 354 -18.38 18.23 -14.23
C ILE A 354 -17.99 18.73 -15.63
N LEU A 355 -18.96 19.20 -16.42
CA LEU A 355 -18.72 19.74 -17.75
C LEU A 355 -17.77 20.94 -17.72
N THR A 356 -17.91 21.83 -16.72
CA THR A 356 -17.01 22.97 -16.55
C THR A 356 -15.57 22.52 -16.37
N ILE A 357 -15.33 21.50 -15.54
CA ILE A 357 -13.99 20.93 -15.37
C ILE A 357 -13.46 20.38 -16.70
N LEU A 358 -14.26 19.60 -17.43
CA LEU A 358 -13.88 19.02 -18.72
C LEU A 358 -13.55 20.10 -19.77
N ILE A 359 -14.36 21.17 -19.84
CA ILE A 359 -14.15 22.28 -20.77
C ILE A 359 -12.86 23.03 -20.43
N ILE A 360 -12.60 23.32 -19.15
CA ILE A 360 -11.38 24.02 -18.73
C ILE A 360 -10.15 23.19 -19.10
N ILE A 361 -10.17 21.87 -18.85
CA ILE A 361 -9.08 20.97 -19.24
C ILE A 361 -8.89 21.01 -20.76
N TYR A 362 -9.96 20.85 -21.53
CA TYR A 362 -9.92 20.87 -22.99
C TYR A 362 -9.37 22.18 -23.53
N GLU A 363 -9.85 23.32 -23.04
CA GLU A 363 -9.44 24.65 -23.45
C GLU A 363 -7.95 24.89 -23.17
N LYS A 364 -7.47 24.49 -21.98
CA LYS A 364 -6.04 24.56 -21.64
C LYS A 364 -5.21 23.71 -22.59
N CYS A 365 -5.57 22.44 -22.78
CA CYS A 365 -4.85 21.53 -23.68
C CYS A 365 -4.86 22.03 -25.13
N SER A 366 -5.97 22.60 -25.60
CA SER A 366 -6.10 23.12 -26.97
C SER A 366 -5.30 24.39 -27.20
N ARG A 367 -5.12 25.24 -26.17
CA ARG A 367 -4.38 26.51 -26.28
C ARG A 367 -2.88 26.34 -26.10
N GLU A 368 -2.50 25.53 -25.12
CA GLU A 368 -1.11 25.41 -24.65
C GLU A 368 -0.39 24.21 -25.29
N GLY A 369 -1.13 23.23 -25.82
CA GLY A 369 -0.60 21.89 -26.12
C GLY A 369 -0.45 21.06 -24.83
N ILE A 370 -0.01 19.81 -24.98
CA ILE A 370 0.30 18.92 -23.85
C ILE A 370 1.76 18.50 -23.99
N MET A 371 2.53 18.58 -22.90
CA MET A 371 3.89 18.02 -22.86
C MET A 371 3.83 16.53 -22.48
N ASP A 372 4.54 15.69 -23.23
CA ASP A 372 4.70 14.26 -22.95
C ASP A 372 6.00 14.08 -22.15
N ASP A 373 5.93 13.60 -20.90
CA ASP A 373 7.10 13.46 -20.00
C ASP A 373 8.22 12.56 -20.57
N ASP A 374 7.88 11.63 -21.48
CA ASP A 374 8.83 10.69 -22.08
C ASP A 374 9.73 11.30 -23.16
N LYS A 375 9.43 12.54 -23.58
CA LYS A 375 10.22 13.29 -24.55
C LYS A 375 10.29 14.71 -24.04
N GLY A 376 11.42 15.10 -23.44
CA GLY A 376 11.72 16.50 -23.04
C GLY A 376 11.76 17.52 -24.19
N VAL A 377 11.09 17.22 -25.29
CA VAL A 377 10.79 18.08 -26.43
C VAL A 377 9.28 18.27 -26.39
N ALA A 378 8.84 19.50 -26.11
CA ALA A 378 7.47 19.91 -26.39
C ALA A 378 7.17 19.51 -27.84
N THR A 379 6.28 18.55 -28.05
CA THR A 379 5.68 18.32 -29.36
C THR A 379 4.78 19.52 -29.61
N VAL A 380 5.39 20.63 -30.02
CA VAL A 380 4.70 21.73 -30.67
C VAL A 380 4.35 21.24 -32.06
N THR A 381 3.43 20.26 -32.13
CA THR A 381 2.70 20.01 -33.35
C THR A 381 1.70 21.14 -33.51
N PRO A 382 1.65 21.78 -34.69
CA PRO A 382 0.87 22.98 -34.92
C PRO A 382 -0.61 22.71 -34.64
N LYS A 383 -1.22 23.52 -33.76
CA LYS A 383 -2.63 23.96 -33.66
C LYS A 383 -3.81 22.98 -33.86
N GLU A 384 -3.63 21.72 -34.22
CA GLU A 384 -4.75 20.86 -34.66
C GLU A 384 -4.75 19.42 -34.12
N THR A 385 -3.73 18.99 -33.38
CA THR A 385 -3.78 17.68 -32.70
C THR A 385 -3.79 17.89 -31.19
N VAL A 386 -4.94 18.27 -30.65
CA VAL A 386 -5.21 18.01 -29.22
C VAL A 386 -4.99 16.51 -29.03
N ASP A 387 -4.26 16.13 -27.99
CA ASP A 387 -3.95 14.73 -27.69
C ASP A 387 -5.21 13.88 -27.86
N ILE A 388 -5.14 12.91 -28.79
CA ILE A 388 -6.29 12.11 -29.22
C ILE A 388 -6.89 11.37 -28.03
N GLU A 389 -6.06 10.92 -27.10
CA GLU A 389 -6.50 10.19 -25.91
C GLU A 389 -7.29 11.09 -24.96
N VAL A 390 -6.74 12.26 -24.63
CA VAL A 390 -7.38 13.25 -23.75
C VAL A 390 -8.69 13.74 -24.36
N THR A 391 -8.67 14.06 -25.67
CA THR A 391 -9.86 14.52 -26.39
C THR A 391 -10.92 13.43 -26.48
N SER A 392 -10.52 12.18 -26.75
CA SER A 392 -11.43 11.03 -26.81
C SER A 392 -12.08 10.79 -25.45
N LYS A 393 -11.32 10.75 -24.36
CA LYS A 393 -11.86 10.62 -22.99
C LYS A 393 -12.85 11.74 -22.64
N ILE A 394 -12.52 12.99 -22.96
CA ILE A 394 -13.41 14.13 -22.72
C ILE A 394 -14.70 13.98 -23.52
N ARG A 395 -14.62 13.66 -24.82
CA ARG A 395 -15.81 13.45 -25.67
C ARG A 395 -16.68 12.30 -25.16
N GLN A 396 -16.07 11.17 -24.80
CA GLN A 396 -16.76 10.03 -24.20
C GLN A 396 -17.54 10.44 -22.95
N MET A 397 -16.92 11.21 -22.05
CA MET A 397 -17.57 11.67 -20.83
C MET A 397 -18.68 12.69 -21.09
N ILE A 398 -18.48 13.64 -22.02
CA ILE A 398 -19.53 14.58 -22.41
C ILE A 398 -20.75 13.83 -22.95
N PHE A 399 -20.54 12.83 -23.81
CA PHE A 399 -21.63 12.01 -24.33
C PHE A 399 -22.29 11.17 -23.23
N ALA A 400 -21.49 10.57 -22.35
CA ALA A 400 -21.97 9.79 -21.20
C ALA A 400 -22.90 10.59 -20.27
N LEU A 401 -22.68 11.91 -20.13
CA LEU A 401 -23.51 12.79 -19.31
C LEU A 401 -24.91 13.02 -19.90
N GLU A 402 -25.08 12.88 -21.21
CA GLU A 402 -26.36 13.05 -21.91
C GLU A 402 -27.15 11.72 -22.03
N LEU A 403 -26.49 10.57 -21.81
CA LEU A 403 -27.12 9.25 -21.92
C LEU A 403 -27.92 8.83 -20.68
N PRO A 404 -28.96 7.98 -20.85
CA PRO A 404 -29.59 7.21 -19.77
C PRO A 404 -28.58 6.34 -19.02
N ALA A 405 -28.87 6.04 -17.75
CA ALA A 405 -27.96 5.35 -16.84
C ALA A 405 -27.40 4.02 -17.37
N ASN A 406 -28.24 3.20 -18.00
CA ASN A 406 -27.86 1.87 -18.49
C ASN A 406 -26.88 1.96 -19.68
N GLU A 407 -27.11 2.90 -20.59
CA GLU A 407 -26.27 3.12 -21.78
C GLU A 407 -24.95 3.81 -21.43
N ARG A 408 -24.97 4.69 -20.43
CA ARG A 408 -23.79 5.34 -19.85
C ARG A 408 -22.76 4.33 -19.33
N ILE A 409 -23.21 3.30 -18.61
CA ILE A 409 -22.35 2.26 -18.04
C ILE A 409 -21.65 1.44 -19.14
N GLU A 410 -22.36 1.14 -20.23
CA GLU A 410 -21.79 0.37 -21.35
C GLU A 410 -20.78 1.19 -22.16
N LEU A 411 -21.05 2.47 -22.41
CA LEU A 411 -20.12 3.37 -23.10
C LEU A 411 -18.80 3.52 -22.33
N LEU A 412 -18.88 3.77 -21.02
CA LEU A 412 -17.69 3.98 -20.18
C LEU A 412 -16.87 2.70 -19.93
N LYS A 413 -17.40 1.52 -20.26
CA LYS A 413 -16.70 0.23 -20.25
C LYS A 413 -15.93 -0.07 -21.55
N GLY A 414 -15.93 0.85 -22.51
CA GLY A 414 -15.14 0.73 -23.74
C GLY A 414 -15.86 0.03 -24.89
N ARG A 415 -17.20 0.06 -24.95
CA ARG A 415 -17.86 -0.18 -26.25
C ARG A 415 -17.49 0.95 -27.20
N ASP A 416 -17.07 0.55 -28.39
CA ASP A 416 -16.57 1.45 -29.41
C ASP A 416 -17.63 2.50 -29.78
N ILE A 417 -17.23 3.76 -29.73
CA ILE A 417 -18.10 4.91 -29.95
C ILE A 417 -18.68 4.84 -31.37
N GLU A 418 -17.90 4.38 -32.35
CA GLU A 418 -18.29 4.32 -33.76
C GLU A 418 -19.49 3.41 -34.03
N ALA A 419 -19.71 2.39 -33.21
CA ALA A 419 -20.88 1.50 -33.33
C ALA A 419 -22.20 2.19 -32.97
N LEU A 420 -22.17 3.29 -32.18
CA LEU A 420 -23.36 4.07 -31.83
C LEU A 420 -23.67 5.17 -32.86
N PHE A 421 -22.75 5.46 -33.79
CA PHE A 421 -22.90 6.50 -34.81
C PHE A 421 -23.23 5.96 -36.21
N THR A 422 -23.44 4.65 -36.38
CA THR A 422 -23.76 4.03 -37.68
C THR A 422 -25.25 3.85 -37.96
N ASP A 423 -26.14 4.18 -37.01
CA ASP A 423 -27.60 4.05 -37.15
C ASP A 423 -28.37 5.40 -37.06
N ASN A 424 -27.85 6.47 -37.67
CA ASN A 424 -28.64 7.70 -37.94
C ASN A 424 -28.38 8.28 -39.33
#